data_AF-A0A8T3MS81-F1
#
_entry.id   AF-A0A8T3MS81-F1
#
_cell.length_a   1.000
_cell.length_b   1.000
_cell.length_c   1.000
_cell.angle_alpha   90.00
_cell.angle_beta   90.00
_cell.angle_gamma   90.00
#
_symmetry.space_group_name_H-M   'P 1'
#
loop_
_entity.id
_entity.type
_entity.pdbx_description
1 polymer ?
#
loop_
_entity_poly.entity_id
_entity_poly.type
_entity_poly.pdbx_seq_one_letter_code
_entity_poly.pdbx_strand_id
1 'polypeptide(L)' 'MQRNYPPGEWLIGRFSRTTRIAITRLRTTALDAPRGTATVAVTLVEYRTVEPSPRTFSGAWGLVRVDGRWLLDEPHF' A
#
# COMPACT_ATOMS: atom_id res chain seq x y z
N MET A 1 13.25 14.32 -17.99
CA MET A 1 13.18 13.15 -17.08
C MET A 1 14.59 12.57 -16.94
N GLN A 2 15.06 12.28 -15.72
CA GLN A 2 16.37 11.67 -15.51
C GLN A 2 16.40 10.24 -16.08
N ARG A 3 17.49 9.88 -16.75
CA ARG A 3 17.63 8.63 -17.53
C ARG A 3 17.42 7.33 -16.72
N ASN A 4 17.54 7.40 -15.39
CA ASN A 4 17.42 6.26 -14.46
C ASN A 4 16.37 6.51 -13.36
N TYR A 5 15.34 7.33 -13.64
CA TYR A 5 14.27 7.61 -12.68
C TYR A 5 13.00 6.80 -13.00
N PRO A 6 12.38 6.15 -11.99
CA PRO A 6 12.88 6.00 -10.63
C PRO A 6 14.01 4.96 -10.56
N PRO A 7 14.94 5.09 -9.59
CA PRO A 7 15.98 4.09 -9.36
C PRO A 7 15.39 2.68 -9.22
N GLY A 8 16.08 1.67 -9.75
CA GLY A 8 15.60 0.28 -9.70
C GLY A 8 15.28 -0.19 -8.28
N GLU A 9 16.02 0.28 -7.27
CA GLU A 9 15.74 0.01 -5.85
C GLU A 9 14.37 0.50 -5.35
N TRP A 10 13.70 1.41 -6.06
CA TRP A 10 12.36 1.90 -5.72
C TRP A 10 11.24 1.09 -6.38
N LEU A 11 11.59 0.27 -7.39
CA LEU A 11 10.67 -0.60 -8.13
C LEU A 11 10.89 -2.08 -7.78
N ILE A 12 12.13 -2.54 -7.88
CA ILE A 12 12.60 -3.91 -7.65
C ILE A 12 13.49 -3.86 -6.39
N GLY A 13 12.88 -4.08 -5.23
CA GLY A 13 13.59 -4.01 -3.94
C GLY A 13 13.16 -2.85 -3.04
N ARG A 14 12.01 -2.21 -3.32
CA ARG A 14 11.44 -1.14 -2.49
C ARG A 14 11.41 -1.47 -0.99
N PHE A 15 11.12 -2.72 -0.67
CA PHE A 15 11.01 -3.24 0.69
C PHE A 15 12.28 -3.97 1.18
N SER A 16 13.38 -3.96 0.42
CA SER A 16 14.64 -4.63 0.80
C SER A 16 15.21 -4.12 2.14
N ARG A 17 14.92 -2.87 2.48
CA ARG A 17 15.33 -2.23 3.74
C ARG A 17 14.24 -2.30 4.81
N THR A 18 13.06 -2.84 4.51
CA THR A 18 11.94 -2.98 5.44
C THR A 18 12.12 -4.24 6.27
N THR A 19 12.14 -4.09 7.60
CA THR A 19 12.24 -5.24 8.53
C THR A 19 10.88 -5.66 9.06
N ARG A 20 9.93 -4.73 9.17
CA ARG A 20 8.58 -4.99 9.67
C ARG A 20 7.60 -3.94 9.18
N ILE A 21 6.36 -4.36 8.92
CA ILE A 21 5.22 -3.47 8.72
C ILE A 21 4.19 -3.80 9.80
N ALA A 22 3.69 -2.77 10.48
CA ALA A 22 2.59 -2.89 11.41
C ALA A 22 1.40 -2.05 10.93
N ILE A 23 0.22 -2.66 10.85
CA ILE A 23 -1.01 -1.94 10.56
C ILE A 23 -1.57 -1.44 11.90
N THR A 24 -1.65 -0.12 12.06
CA THR A 24 -2.18 0.52 13.28
C THR A 24 -3.61 1.01 13.11
N ARG A 25 -4.09 1.10 11.88
CA ARG A 25 -5.50 1.36 11.55
C ARG A 25 -5.90 0.60 10.30
N LEU A 26 -7.03 -0.09 10.38
CA LEU A 26 -7.71 -0.69 9.23
C LEU A 26 -9.22 -0.54 9.44
N ARG A 27 -9.88 0.24 8.59
CA ARG A 27 -11.33 0.47 8.68
C ARG A 27 -11.94 0.60 7.30
N THR A 28 -12.96 -0.20 7.01
CA THR A 28 -13.81 0.01 5.83
C THR A 28 -14.59 1.32 5.97
N THR A 29 -14.40 2.23 5.02
CA THR A 29 -15.07 3.53 4.97
C THR A 29 -16.18 3.59 3.93
N ALA A 30 -16.12 2.74 2.91
CA ALA A 30 -17.18 2.57 1.92
C ALA A 30 -17.20 1.12 1.42
N LEU A 31 -18.38 0.59 1.08
CA LEU A 31 -18.56 -0.74 0.52
C LEU A 31 -19.75 -0.74 -0.45
N ASP A 32 -19.52 -1.17 -1.68
CA ASP A 32 -20.53 -1.54 -2.65
C ASP A 32 -20.36 -3.04 -2.96
N ALA A 33 -21.04 -3.87 -2.18
CA ALA A 33 -20.94 -5.32 -2.32
C ALA A 33 -21.45 -5.85 -3.68
N PRO A 34 -22.57 -5.34 -4.25
CA PRO A 34 -23.02 -5.72 -5.59
C PRO A 34 -22.00 -5.42 -6.69
N ARG A 35 -21.35 -4.25 -6.64
CA ARG A 35 -20.29 -3.89 -7.60
C ARG A 35 -18.92 -4.47 -7.25
N GLY A 36 -18.80 -5.08 -6.07
CA GLY A 36 -17.54 -5.64 -5.59
C GLY A 36 -16.46 -4.57 -5.39
N THR A 37 -16.82 -3.38 -4.91
CA THR A 37 -15.85 -2.32 -4.60
C THR A 37 -15.90 -1.94 -3.13
N ALA A 38 -14.77 -1.52 -2.58
CA ALA A 38 -14.69 -1.00 -1.21
C ALA A 38 -13.61 0.08 -1.10
N THR A 39 -13.71 0.91 -0.08
CA THR A 39 -12.64 1.81 0.33
C THR A 39 -12.29 1.53 1.77
N VAL A 40 -10.99 1.40 2.07
CA VAL A 40 -10.48 1.21 3.42
C VAL A 40 -9.56 2.37 3.79
N ALA A 41 -9.73 2.91 5.00
CA ALA A 41 -8.76 3.78 5.62
C ALA A 41 -7.69 2.93 6.31
N VAL A 42 -6.43 3.14 5.95
CA VAL A 42 -5.28 2.39 6.44
C VAL A 42 -4.26 3.34 7.03
N THR A 43 -3.73 2.98 8.20
CA THR A 43 -2.47 3.53 8.71
C THR A 43 -1.52 2.38 8.95
N LEU A 44 -0.31 2.49 8.42
CA LEU A 44 0.75 1.52 8.62
C LEU A 44 2.04 2.22 9.07
N VAL A 45 2.83 1.49 9.84
CA VAL A 45 4.14 1.88 10.34
C VAL A 45 5.17 0.92 9.74
N GLU A 46 6.10 1.45 8.96
CA GLU A 46 7.22 0.74 8.36
C GLU A 46 8.47 0.90 9.23
N TYR A 47 9.05 -0.22 9.65
CA TYR A 47 10.34 -0.28 10.33
C TYR A 47 11.40 -0.70 9.33
N ARG A 48 12.55 -0.03 9.39
CA ARG A 48 13.60 -0.14 8.38
C ARG A 48 14.98 -0.30 9.01
N THR A 49 15.92 -0.86 8.25
CA THR A 49 17.34 -0.95 8.61
C THR A 49 18.10 0.37 8.43
N VAL A 50 17.46 1.39 7.85
CA VAL A 50 18.04 2.71 7.57
C VAL A 50 17.12 3.80 8.07
N GLU A 51 17.70 4.94 8.46
CA GLU A 51 16.96 6.12 8.90
C GLU A 51 16.33 6.91 7.73
N PRO A 52 15.25 7.68 7.96
CA PRO A 52 14.41 7.64 9.16
C PRO A 52 13.62 6.34 9.30
N SER A 53 13.59 5.81 10.52
CA SER A 53 12.85 4.62 10.97
C SER A 53 12.31 4.82 12.40
N PRO A 54 11.01 4.60 12.68
CA PRO A 54 9.98 4.14 11.75
C PRO A 54 9.43 5.26 10.85
N ARG A 55 8.71 4.86 9.79
CA ARG A 55 7.92 5.76 8.94
C ARG A 55 6.44 5.43 9.05
N THR A 56 5.60 6.45 9.13
CA THR A 56 4.14 6.28 9.18
C THR A 56 3.52 6.70 7.87
N PHE A 57 2.66 5.84 7.32
CA PHE A 57 1.87 6.11 6.13
C PHE A 57 0.39 5.99 6.49
N SER A 58 -0.39 7.00 6.14
CA SER A 58 -1.84 6.99 6.30
C SER A 58 -2.49 7.33 4.97
N GLY A 59 -3.56 6.62 4.62
CA GLY A 59 -4.27 6.85 3.37
C GLY A 59 -5.60 6.11 3.31
N ALA A 60 -6.31 6.35 2.22
CA ALA A 60 -7.48 5.57 1.84
C ALA A 60 -7.14 4.77 0.58
N TRP A 61 -7.46 3.48 0.59
CA TRP A 61 -7.18 2.56 -0.51
C TRP A 61 -8.48 2.03 -1.08
N GLY A 62 -8.62 2.10 -2.41
CA GLY A 62 -9.68 1.44 -3.14
C GLY A 62 -9.41 -0.05 -3.24
N LEU A 63 -10.46 -0.86 -3.18
CA LEU A 63 -10.41 -2.29 -3.35
C LEU A 63 -11.44 -2.73 -4.39
N VAL A 64 -11.07 -3.72 -5.20
CA VAL A 64 -11.95 -4.42 -6.13
C VAL A 64 -12.00 -5.90 -5.76
N ARG A 65 -13.16 -6.53 -5.94
CA ARG A 65 -13.37 -7.95 -5.66
C ARG A 65 -13.23 -8.76 -6.96
N VAL A 66 -12.19 -9.58 -7.05
CA VAL A 66 -11.93 -10.48 -8.18
C VAL A 66 -11.89 -11.90 -7.65
N ASP A 67 -12.65 -12.81 -8.27
CA ASP A 67 -12.74 -14.23 -7.86
C ASP A 67 -12.98 -14.42 -6.35
N GLY A 68 -13.85 -13.58 -5.79
CA GLY A 68 -14.21 -13.61 -4.38
C GLY A 68 -13.20 -12.96 -3.42
N ARG A 69 -12.03 -12.53 -3.90
CA ARG A 69 -10.95 -11.92 -3.12
C ARG A 69 -10.91 -10.41 -3.32
N TRP A 70 -10.62 -9.66 -2.25
CA TRP A 70 -10.40 -8.22 -2.32
C TRP A 70 -8.94 -7.94 -2.66
N LEU A 71 -8.74 -7.15 -3.72
CA LEU A 71 -7.44 -6.71 -4.22
C LEU A 71 -7.38 -5.19 -4.20
N LEU A 72 -6.18 -4.61 -4.12
CA LEU A 72 -6.01 -3.16 -4.29
C LEU A 72 -6.44 -2.77 -5.70
N ASP A 73 -7.28 -1.75 -5.77
CA ASP A 73 -7.69 -1.10 -7.01
C ASP A 73 -6.61 -0.08 -7.42
N GLU A 74 -5.42 -0.57 -7.76
CA GLU A 74 -4.35 0.25 -8.33
C GLU A 74 -4.39 0.13 -9.86
N PRO A 75 -4.34 1.25 -10.61
CA PRO A 75 -4.09 1.18 -12.04
C PRO A 75 -2.71 0.56 -12.24
N HIS A 76 -2.65 -0.53 -13.02
CA HIS A 76 -1.39 -1.04 -13.55
C HIS A 76 -0.66 0.11 -14.27
N PHE A 77 0.49 0.54 -13.74
CA PHE A 77 1.41 1.45 -14.43
C PHE A 77 2.32 0.67 -15.38
#